data_AF-A0A7C5LXN2-F1
#
_entry.id   AF-A0A7C5LXN2-F1
#
_cell.length_a   1.000
_cell.length_b   1.000
_cell.length_c   1.000
_cell.angle_alpha   90.00
_cell.angle_beta   90.00
_cell.angle_gamma   90.00
#
_symmetry.space_group_name_H-M   'P 1'
#
loop_
_entity.id
_entity.type
_entity.pdbx_description
1 polymer ?
#
loop_
_entity_poly.entity_id
_entity_poly.type
_entity_poly.pdbx_seq_one_letter_code
_entity_poly.pdbx_strand_id
1 'polypeptide(L)'
;MSITGQRIPTGCVKMGQGSSPTANHFPQVGTAMGITVLLSYVLIALFFGACGLTLGYWIFRPSQAGTTGGDPDRDAAKEALRRIQRIAETMAGNLQTHQSAVSDADGKLREIDVERDGVDAVVAVVEELVEHNARIQEQLAEAQVKVDTLAREIACQHQEARTDALTGCANRRAFDETSQFLHEDMARGGAPYALIMLDVDHFKKVNDTYGHAVGDEVLRTIGRVLRNHVRGTDTVARYGGEEFAVLIPDVSITQACFMAESLRMAIAAQLIAYEGGALKVTASFGVALAGPEEEADGLKERSDAALYAAKKSGRNCVYWHDGKSCLPIDGMQLGEATPSAEQNEDTESDTPSVRLSDDDVPITVAGTSLDPDRFDRDLLYNLPTKTELCQNVRRRISEWQRGGPTICVTLVELANREKIENRYGASAVRALLGAAANVVRQTIRDMDSLARYTPTSLAILMPNTRQKDAAFIMERIRKALQETEVRLQGERLRLEVHIAAAEVTDGDDMQKLLSRASERLAESRQGLAVSRGASA
;
A
#
# COMPACT_ATOMS: atom_id res chain seq x y z
N MET A 1 -65.09 -40.35 29.31
CA MET A 1 -64.10 -40.71 30.35
C MET A 1 -63.37 -39.42 30.71
N SER A 2 -63.66 -38.85 31.89
CA SER A 2 -62.91 -39.07 33.14
C SER A 2 -61.53 -38.40 33.08
N ILE A 3 -61.31 -37.25 33.74
CA ILE A 3 -60.90 -37.12 35.17
C ILE A 3 -59.54 -37.83 35.37
N THR A 4 -58.40 -37.18 35.66
CA THR A 4 -57.97 -36.38 36.85
C THR A 4 -56.53 -35.86 36.53
N GLY A 5 -55.89 -34.87 37.16
CA GLY A 5 -56.23 -33.89 38.22
C GLY A 5 -54.96 -33.19 38.76
N GLN A 6 -55.14 -32.16 39.61
CA GLN A 6 -54.30 -31.73 40.78
C GLN A 6 -52.76 -31.53 40.64
N ARG A 7 -52.08 -30.60 41.35
CA ARG A 7 -52.47 -29.52 42.29
C ARG A 7 -51.35 -28.46 42.43
N ILE A 8 -51.80 -27.27 42.80
CA ILE A 8 -51.16 -26.06 43.39
C ILE A 8 -49.98 -26.33 44.37
N PRO A 9 -49.09 -25.35 44.63
CA PRO A 9 -49.21 -24.62 45.91
C PRO A 9 -49.12 -23.07 45.84
N THR A 10 -49.58 -22.42 46.92
CA THR A 10 -49.85 -20.97 47.11
C THR A 10 -48.85 -20.23 48.02
N GLY A 11 -48.72 -18.91 47.82
CA GLY A 11 -48.29 -17.89 48.82
C GLY A 11 -48.60 -16.49 48.22
N CYS A 12 -49.47 -15.60 48.74
CA CYS A 12 -49.55 -14.96 50.08
C CYS A 12 -48.24 -14.19 50.40
N VAL A 13 -48.15 -12.90 50.75
CA VAL A 13 -49.04 -11.84 51.32
C VAL A 13 -48.54 -10.47 50.74
N LYS A 14 -49.28 -9.37 50.48
CA LYS A 14 -50.22 -8.54 51.27
C LYS A 14 -51.06 -7.57 50.38
N MET A 15 -51.77 -6.61 50.99
CA MET A 15 -52.36 -5.40 50.35
C MET A 15 -51.89 -4.11 51.05
N GLY A 16 -51.99 -2.97 50.36
CA GLY A 16 -51.98 -1.60 50.91
C GLY A 16 -52.87 -0.69 50.05
N GLN A 17 -53.81 0.04 50.65
CA GLN A 17 -54.84 0.82 49.94
C GLN A 17 -54.53 2.33 49.88
N GLY A 18 -55.00 2.98 48.81
CA GLY A 18 -55.83 4.19 48.94
C GLY A 18 -55.18 5.57 48.75
N SER A 19 -55.46 6.21 47.61
CA SER A 19 -55.94 7.62 47.52
C SER A 19 -56.29 7.95 46.06
N SER A 20 -57.19 8.93 45.86
CA SER A 20 -57.84 9.26 44.59
C SER A 20 -57.51 10.70 44.12
N PRO A 21 -58.18 11.27 43.10
CA PRO A 21 -57.61 11.50 41.77
C PRO A 21 -57.17 12.96 41.51
N THR A 22 -56.15 13.16 40.67
CA THR A 22 -55.74 14.50 40.21
C THR A 22 -55.49 14.58 38.70
N ALA A 23 -56.09 15.63 38.12
CA ALA A 23 -55.94 16.22 36.77
C ALA A 23 -54.97 15.59 35.74
N ASN A 24 -55.53 15.25 34.57
CA ASN A 24 -54.76 15.08 33.34
C ASN A 24 -54.06 16.39 32.93
N HIS A 25 -52.75 16.33 32.74
CA HIS A 25 -52.00 17.28 31.92
C HIS A 25 -51.09 16.50 30.97
N PHE A 26 -51.43 16.52 29.68
CA PHE A 26 -50.58 15.96 28.62
C PHE A 26 -49.34 16.87 28.45
N PRO A 27 -48.10 16.33 28.49
CA PRO A 27 -46.93 17.10 28.12
C PRO A 27 -46.89 17.32 26.60
N GLN A 28 -46.48 18.52 26.18
CA GLN A 28 -46.31 18.86 24.76
C GLN A 28 -45.05 18.18 24.19
N VAL A 29 -45.20 17.01 23.56
CA VAL A 29 -44.07 16.29 22.93
C VAL A 29 -43.72 16.82 21.53
N GLY A 30 -44.65 17.51 20.86
CA GLY A 30 -44.50 17.92 19.45
C GLY A 30 -43.43 18.99 19.16
N THR A 31 -43.09 19.85 20.12
CA THR A 31 -42.17 20.98 19.89
C THR A 31 -40.69 20.56 19.92
N ALA A 32 -40.31 19.66 20.83
CA ALA A 32 -38.93 19.19 20.96
C ALA A 32 -38.44 18.39 19.74
N MET A 33 -39.33 17.60 19.13
CA MET A 33 -39.03 16.80 17.93
C MET A 33 -38.90 17.68 16.68
N GLY A 34 -39.70 18.74 16.56
CA GLY A 34 -39.55 19.73 15.50
C GLY A 34 -38.24 20.52 15.59
N ILE A 35 -37.84 20.94 16.80
CA ILE A 35 -36.60 21.69 17.03
C ILE A 35 -35.35 20.85 16.71
N THR A 36 -35.34 19.56 17.06
CA THR A 36 -34.20 18.67 16.78
C THR A 36 -34.03 18.38 15.29
N VAL A 37 -35.14 18.21 14.54
CA VAL A 37 -35.10 18.11 13.06
C VAL A 37 -34.63 19.42 12.43
N LEU A 38 -35.13 20.58 12.89
CA LEU A 38 -34.71 21.88 12.36
C LEU A 38 -33.20 22.13 12.59
N LEU A 39 -32.69 21.77 13.77
CA LEU A 39 -31.27 21.87 14.10
C LEU A 39 -30.39 20.97 13.23
N SER A 40 -30.84 19.76 12.88
CA SER A 40 -30.05 18.87 11.99
C SER A 40 -29.94 19.45 10.58
N TYR A 41 -31.02 20.01 10.02
CA TYR A 41 -30.98 20.69 8.72
C TYR A 41 -30.08 21.94 8.74
N VAL A 42 -30.12 22.75 9.82
CA VAL A 42 -29.22 23.91 9.95
C VAL A 42 -27.76 23.48 10.06
N LEU A 43 -27.44 22.43 10.81
CA LEU A 43 -26.07 21.89 10.91
C LEU A 43 -25.57 21.34 9.57
N ILE A 44 -26.42 20.63 8.82
CA ILE A 44 -26.10 20.14 7.47
C ILE A 44 -25.84 21.32 6.52
N ALA A 45 -26.70 22.35 6.53
CA ALA A 45 -26.53 23.54 5.70
C ALA A 45 -25.24 24.32 6.04
N LEU A 46 -24.90 24.45 7.33
CA LEU A 46 -23.65 25.05 7.79
C LEU A 46 -22.43 24.22 7.38
N PHE A 47 -22.51 22.89 7.43
CA PHE A 47 -21.44 22.01 6.99
C PHE A 47 -21.17 22.15 5.49
N PHE A 48 -22.21 22.06 4.64
CA PHE A 48 -22.05 22.26 3.20
C PHE A 48 -21.63 23.70 2.85
N GLY A 49 -22.10 24.71 3.57
CA GLY A 49 -21.65 26.10 3.42
C GLY A 49 -20.17 26.28 3.77
N ALA A 50 -19.70 25.67 4.86
CA ALA A 50 -18.30 25.69 5.25
C ALA A 50 -17.41 24.94 4.24
N CYS A 51 -17.82 23.76 3.78
CA CYS A 51 -17.11 23.04 2.72
C CYS A 51 -17.09 23.81 1.39
N GLY A 52 -18.18 24.50 1.03
CA GLY A 52 -18.22 25.37 -0.15
C GLY A 52 -17.27 26.57 -0.03
N LEU A 53 -17.17 27.18 1.15
CA LEU A 53 -16.26 28.28 1.42
C LEU A 53 -14.78 27.85 1.45
N THR A 54 -14.44 26.69 2.04
CA THR A 54 -13.06 26.19 2.05
C THR A 54 -12.63 25.73 0.66
N LEU A 55 -13.49 25.05 -0.09
CA LEU A 55 -13.22 24.66 -1.47
C LEU A 55 -13.10 25.89 -2.38
N GLY A 56 -13.99 26.88 -2.23
CA GLY A 56 -13.90 28.15 -2.93
C GLY A 56 -12.61 28.92 -2.63
N TYR A 57 -12.21 28.99 -1.35
CA TYR A 57 -10.96 29.62 -0.92
C TYR A 57 -9.72 28.91 -1.47
N TRP A 58 -9.73 27.57 -1.50
CA TRP A 58 -8.63 26.77 -2.07
C TRP A 58 -8.53 26.97 -3.59
N ILE A 59 -9.66 27.02 -4.30
CA ILE A 59 -9.71 27.25 -5.76
C ILE A 59 -9.25 28.68 -6.12
N PHE A 60 -9.67 29.71 -5.38
CA PHE A 60 -9.41 31.12 -5.68
C PHE A 60 -8.14 31.71 -5.07
N ARG A 61 -7.35 30.94 -4.31
CA ARG A 61 -6.11 31.44 -3.70
C ARG A 61 -5.16 31.95 -4.80
N PRO A 62 -4.80 33.26 -4.83
CA PRO A 62 -3.85 33.77 -5.81
C PRO A 62 -2.46 33.27 -5.42
N SER A 63 -1.82 32.52 -6.31
CA SER A 63 -0.45 32.05 -6.06
C SER A 63 0.52 33.23 -6.17
N GLN A 64 1.23 33.53 -5.08
CA GLN A 64 2.39 34.44 -5.12
C GLN A 64 3.62 33.68 -5.64
N ALA A 65 3.58 33.26 -6.90
CA ALA A 65 4.74 32.81 -7.66
C ALA A 65 4.51 33.17 -9.12
N GLY A 66 5.26 34.16 -9.62
CA GLY A 66 5.06 34.69 -10.97
C GLY A 66 5.58 33.75 -12.05
N THR A 67 4.72 32.89 -12.59
CA THR A 67 4.92 32.29 -13.92
C THR A 67 3.63 32.40 -14.74
N THR A 68 3.71 33.11 -15.86
CA THR A 68 2.61 33.24 -16.83
C THR A 68 2.55 32.01 -17.73
N GLY A 69 2.01 30.92 -17.19
CA GLY A 69 1.65 29.72 -17.93
C GLY A 69 0.35 29.16 -17.36
N GLY A 70 -0.64 28.91 -18.22
CA GLY A 70 -1.85 28.21 -17.79
C GLY A 70 -1.49 26.77 -17.43
N ASP A 71 -1.68 26.39 -16.17
CA ASP A 71 -1.42 25.02 -15.70
C ASP A 71 -2.45 24.06 -16.35
N PRO A 72 -2.01 23.16 -17.25
CA PRO A 72 -2.92 22.31 -18.03
C PRO A 72 -3.71 21.36 -17.12
N ASP A 73 -3.16 20.95 -15.97
CA ASP A 73 -3.89 20.12 -15.00
C ASP A 73 -5.02 20.91 -14.33
N ARG A 74 -4.85 22.21 -14.08
CA ARG A 74 -5.92 23.04 -13.49
C ARG A 74 -7.07 23.24 -14.46
N ASP A 75 -6.82 23.21 -15.78
CA ASP A 75 -7.86 23.27 -16.80
C ASP A 75 -8.47 21.89 -17.12
N ALA A 76 -7.66 20.81 -17.10
CA ALA A 76 -8.15 19.44 -17.18
C ALA A 76 -9.03 19.08 -15.97
N ALA A 77 -8.62 19.43 -14.75
CA ALA A 77 -9.39 19.23 -13.52
C ALA A 77 -10.70 20.04 -13.53
N LYS A 78 -10.68 21.29 -14.01
CA LYS A 78 -11.93 22.07 -14.24
C LYS A 78 -12.86 21.37 -15.23
N GLU A 79 -12.34 20.82 -16.33
CA GLU A 79 -13.16 20.15 -17.33
C GLU A 79 -13.72 18.81 -16.82
N ALA A 80 -12.93 18.03 -16.06
CA ALA A 80 -13.40 16.86 -15.34
C ALA A 80 -14.53 17.22 -14.35
N LEU A 81 -14.37 18.29 -13.56
CA LEU A 81 -15.41 18.80 -12.65
C LEU A 81 -16.68 19.21 -13.40
N ARG A 82 -16.56 19.93 -14.53
CA ARG A 82 -17.71 20.30 -15.39
C ARG A 82 -18.42 19.09 -16.02
N ARG A 83 -17.72 17.98 -16.25
CA ARG A 83 -18.31 16.72 -16.75
C ARG A 83 -19.08 16.02 -15.62
N ILE A 84 -18.48 15.90 -14.44
CA ILE A 84 -19.14 15.36 -13.24
C ILE A 84 -20.38 16.20 -12.87
N GLN A 85 -20.27 17.52 -12.89
CA GLN A 85 -21.37 18.43 -12.60
C GLN A 85 -22.53 18.28 -13.58
N ARG A 86 -22.27 18.18 -14.90
CA ARG A 86 -23.33 17.90 -15.91
C ARG A 86 -24.05 16.58 -15.67
N ILE A 87 -23.33 15.53 -15.23
CA ILE A 87 -23.94 14.24 -14.88
C ILE A 87 -24.83 14.42 -13.64
N ALA A 88 -24.35 15.09 -12.59
CA ALA A 88 -25.13 15.37 -11.39
C ALA A 88 -26.39 16.22 -11.66
N GLU A 89 -26.30 17.25 -12.51
CA GLU A 89 -27.43 18.07 -12.96
C GLU A 89 -28.46 17.24 -13.74
N THR A 90 -28.01 16.34 -14.62
CA THR A 90 -28.89 15.42 -15.36
C THR A 90 -29.59 14.43 -14.43
N MET A 91 -28.87 13.86 -13.46
CA MET A 91 -29.46 12.95 -12.46
C MET A 91 -30.46 13.66 -11.55
N ALA A 92 -30.17 14.90 -11.14
CA ALA A 92 -31.10 15.71 -10.34
C ALA A 92 -32.41 15.99 -11.10
N GLY A 93 -32.33 16.32 -12.40
CA GLY A 93 -33.50 16.47 -13.26
C GLY A 93 -34.35 15.20 -13.34
N ASN A 94 -33.72 14.06 -13.64
CA ASN A 94 -34.41 12.77 -13.75
C ASN A 94 -35.04 12.32 -12.42
N LEU A 95 -34.35 12.54 -11.30
CA LEU A 95 -34.86 12.24 -9.96
C LEU A 95 -36.10 13.09 -9.63
N GLN A 96 -36.09 14.37 -10.02
CA GLN A 96 -37.24 15.25 -9.80
C GLN A 96 -38.44 14.88 -10.69
N THR A 97 -38.21 14.45 -11.94
CA THR A 97 -39.28 13.86 -12.78
C THR A 97 -39.86 12.59 -12.16
N HIS A 98 -39.02 11.72 -11.60
CA HIS A 98 -39.46 10.50 -10.92
C HIS A 98 -40.25 10.81 -9.63
N GLN A 99 -39.81 11.78 -8.82
CA GLN A 99 -40.58 12.24 -7.65
C GLN A 99 -41.95 12.81 -8.02
N SER A 100 -42.06 13.56 -9.13
CA SER A 100 -43.35 14.02 -9.65
C SER A 100 -44.26 12.85 -10.04
N ALA A 101 -43.75 11.87 -10.81
CA ALA A 101 -44.52 10.69 -11.19
C ALA A 101 -45.01 9.85 -9.99
N VAL A 102 -44.17 9.70 -8.95
CA VAL A 102 -44.56 9.02 -7.70
C VAL A 102 -45.63 9.83 -6.94
N SER A 103 -45.53 11.15 -6.91
CA SER A 103 -46.54 12.04 -6.28
C SER A 103 -47.87 12.02 -7.03
N ASP A 104 -47.84 12.00 -8.37
CA ASP A 104 -49.05 11.91 -9.20
C ASP A 104 -49.73 10.54 -9.06
N ALA A 105 -48.94 9.47 -8.93
CA ALA A 105 -49.44 8.12 -8.64
C ALA A 105 -50.07 8.02 -7.23
N ASP A 106 -49.45 8.59 -6.18
CA ASP A 106 -50.05 8.66 -4.84
C ASP A 106 -51.35 9.50 -4.84
N GLY A 107 -51.41 10.57 -5.65
CA GLY A 107 -52.62 11.34 -5.90
C GLY A 107 -53.75 10.49 -6.50
N LYS A 108 -53.48 9.83 -7.64
CA LYS A 108 -54.42 8.93 -8.31
C LYS A 108 -54.93 7.82 -7.36
N LEU A 109 -54.03 7.20 -6.59
CA LEU A 109 -54.37 6.14 -5.64
C LEU A 109 -55.32 6.58 -4.51
N ARG A 110 -55.33 7.88 -4.14
CA ARG A 110 -56.26 8.43 -3.13
C ARG A 110 -57.64 8.78 -3.69
N GLU A 111 -57.76 8.95 -5.00
CA GLU A 111 -59.04 9.29 -5.67
C GLU A 111 -59.80 8.04 -6.14
N ILE A 112 -59.14 6.87 -6.23
CA ILE A 112 -59.77 5.60 -6.60
C ILE A 112 -60.65 5.08 -5.45
N ASP A 113 -61.94 4.88 -5.72
CA ASP A 113 -62.84 4.15 -4.85
C ASP A 113 -62.93 2.69 -5.31
N VAL A 114 -62.37 1.77 -4.51
CA VAL A 114 -62.28 0.34 -4.86
C VAL A 114 -63.66 -0.31 -5.02
N GLU A 115 -64.71 0.20 -4.36
CA GLU A 115 -66.08 -0.33 -4.53
C GLU A 115 -66.75 0.17 -5.81
N ARG A 116 -66.33 1.32 -6.35
CA ARG A 116 -66.93 1.95 -7.54
C ARG A 116 -66.13 1.69 -8.83
N ASP A 117 -64.81 1.81 -8.75
CA ASP A 117 -63.90 1.84 -9.89
C ASP A 117 -63.16 0.50 -10.08
N GLY A 118 -63.23 -0.39 -9.08
CA GLY A 118 -62.70 -1.75 -9.13
C GLY A 118 -61.18 -1.87 -8.92
N VAL A 119 -60.71 -3.12 -8.81
CA VAL A 119 -59.28 -3.43 -8.57
C VAL A 119 -58.41 -3.06 -9.77
N ASP A 120 -58.95 -3.14 -10.98
CA ASP A 120 -58.22 -2.87 -12.23
C ASP A 120 -57.69 -1.42 -12.30
N ALA A 121 -58.39 -0.45 -11.69
CA ALA A 121 -57.94 0.93 -11.58
C ALA A 121 -56.67 1.08 -10.72
N VAL A 122 -56.58 0.30 -9.63
CA VAL A 122 -55.39 0.27 -8.76
C VAL A 122 -54.22 -0.42 -9.47
N VAL A 123 -54.48 -1.52 -10.18
CA VAL A 123 -53.47 -2.24 -10.96
C VAL A 123 -52.83 -1.33 -12.01
N ALA A 124 -53.61 -0.56 -12.76
CA ALA A 124 -53.10 0.36 -13.78
C ALA A 124 -52.12 1.42 -13.23
N VAL A 125 -52.39 1.99 -12.04
CA VAL A 125 -51.49 2.97 -11.41
C VAL A 125 -50.22 2.31 -10.85
N VAL A 126 -50.33 1.07 -10.36
CA VAL A 126 -49.15 0.29 -9.93
C VAL A 126 -48.28 -0.11 -11.13
N GLU A 127 -48.86 -0.46 -12.28
CA GLU A 127 -48.14 -0.73 -13.52
C GLU A 127 -47.37 0.52 -14.00
N GLU A 128 -48.01 1.70 -13.99
CA GLU A 128 -47.37 3.00 -14.30
C GLU A 128 -46.15 3.28 -13.38
N LEU A 129 -46.29 3.00 -12.08
CA LEU A 129 -45.21 3.09 -11.08
C LEU A 129 -44.08 2.09 -11.34
N VAL A 130 -44.40 0.85 -11.70
CA VAL A 130 -43.40 -0.20 -12.01
C VAL A 130 -42.64 0.14 -13.29
N GLU A 131 -43.30 0.66 -14.33
CA GLU A 131 -42.62 1.18 -15.53
C GLU A 131 -41.69 2.36 -15.20
N HIS A 132 -42.14 3.33 -14.40
CA HIS A 132 -41.30 4.45 -13.99
C HIS A 132 -40.11 4.02 -13.13
N ASN A 133 -40.28 3.00 -12.28
CA ASN A 133 -39.18 2.39 -11.53
C ASN A 133 -38.20 1.66 -12.46
N ALA A 134 -38.67 0.91 -13.46
CA ALA A 134 -37.78 0.25 -14.42
C ALA A 134 -36.94 1.27 -15.21
N ARG A 135 -37.56 2.35 -15.70
CA ARG A 135 -36.88 3.44 -16.43
C ARG A 135 -35.81 4.15 -15.60
N ILE A 136 -36.08 4.46 -14.32
CA ILE A 136 -35.08 5.13 -13.48
C ILE A 136 -33.92 4.18 -13.11
N GLN A 137 -34.19 2.89 -12.89
CA GLN A 137 -33.13 1.89 -12.66
C GLN A 137 -32.21 1.73 -13.88
N GLU A 138 -32.76 1.72 -15.09
CA GLU A 138 -31.97 1.70 -16.34
C GLU A 138 -31.09 2.95 -16.48
N GLN A 139 -31.66 4.14 -16.24
CA GLN A 139 -30.89 5.40 -16.27
C GLN A 139 -29.80 5.48 -15.20
N LEU A 140 -30.03 4.93 -13.99
CA LEU A 140 -29.02 4.85 -12.94
C LEU A 140 -27.86 3.91 -13.34
N ALA A 141 -28.18 2.76 -13.93
CA ALA A 141 -27.17 1.83 -14.44
C ALA A 141 -26.33 2.46 -15.57
N GLU A 142 -26.97 3.14 -16.53
CA GLU A 142 -26.27 3.84 -17.62
C GLU A 142 -25.38 4.98 -17.10
N ALA A 143 -25.86 5.76 -16.11
CA ALA A 143 -25.10 6.81 -15.46
C ALA A 143 -23.87 6.25 -14.71
N GLN A 144 -24.02 5.15 -13.98
CA GLN A 144 -22.91 4.50 -13.27
C GLN A 144 -21.81 4.05 -14.24
N VAL A 145 -22.17 3.42 -15.36
CA VAL A 145 -21.19 2.98 -16.38
C VAL A 145 -20.45 4.18 -16.99
N LYS A 146 -21.13 5.32 -17.22
CA LYS A 146 -20.50 6.56 -17.71
C LYS A 146 -19.53 7.14 -16.69
N VAL A 147 -19.89 7.18 -15.40
CA VAL A 147 -19.02 7.64 -14.31
C VAL A 147 -17.77 6.76 -14.20
N ASP A 148 -17.94 5.44 -14.18
CA ASP A 148 -16.82 4.48 -14.10
C ASP A 148 -15.87 4.61 -15.29
N THR A 149 -16.40 4.87 -16.49
CA THR A 149 -15.60 5.04 -17.71
C THR A 149 -14.77 6.33 -17.65
N LEU A 150 -15.41 7.45 -17.30
CA LEU A 150 -14.72 8.74 -17.12
C LEU A 150 -13.65 8.68 -16.02
N ALA A 151 -13.92 7.97 -14.91
CA ALA A 151 -12.95 7.78 -13.84
C ALA A 151 -11.69 7.02 -14.32
N ARG A 152 -11.85 6.01 -15.19
CA ARG A 152 -10.73 5.29 -15.80
C ARG A 152 -9.96 6.15 -16.81
N GLU A 153 -10.65 6.92 -17.65
CA GLU A 153 -10.01 7.86 -18.59
C GLU A 153 -9.15 8.89 -17.83
N ILE A 154 -9.70 9.51 -16.79
CA ILE A 154 -9.00 10.46 -15.92
C ILE A 154 -7.79 9.81 -15.25
N ALA A 155 -7.94 8.59 -14.70
CA ALA A 155 -6.84 7.86 -14.08
C ALA A 155 -5.71 7.51 -15.08
N CYS A 156 -6.06 7.11 -16.31
CA CYS A 156 -5.08 6.80 -17.35
C CYS A 156 -4.31 8.06 -17.79
N GLN A 157 -5.02 9.16 -18.03
CA GLN A 157 -4.41 10.45 -18.39
C GLN A 157 -3.49 10.98 -17.29
N HIS A 158 -3.88 10.87 -16.02
CA HIS A 158 -3.00 11.21 -14.90
C HIS A 158 -1.77 10.28 -14.81
N GLN A 159 -1.89 8.98 -15.07
CA GLN A 159 -0.74 8.07 -15.03
C GLN A 159 0.27 8.36 -16.15
N GLU A 160 -0.22 8.63 -17.37
CA GLU A 160 0.61 9.05 -18.51
C GLU A 160 1.31 10.39 -18.22
N ALA A 161 0.61 11.36 -17.63
CA ALA A 161 1.18 12.66 -17.23
C ALA A 161 2.23 12.59 -16.11
N ARG A 162 2.33 11.45 -15.39
CA ARG A 162 3.25 11.23 -14.25
C ARG A 162 4.46 10.33 -14.56
N THR A 163 4.51 9.70 -15.73
CA THR A 163 5.51 8.68 -16.06
C THR A 163 6.46 9.17 -17.16
N ASP A 164 7.74 8.85 -17.08
CA ASP A 164 8.68 9.04 -18.20
C ASP A 164 8.52 7.90 -19.21
N ALA A 165 8.10 8.24 -20.43
CA ALA A 165 7.77 7.27 -21.47
C ALA A 165 8.96 6.41 -21.95
N LEU A 166 10.20 6.86 -21.75
CA LEU A 166 11.38 6.09 -22.12
C LEU A 166 11.67 4.99 -21.09
N THR A 167 11.72 5.35 -19.81
CA THR A 167 12.26 4.50 -18.73
C THR A 167 11.18 3.80 -17.91
N GLY A 168 9.94 4.29 -17.93
CA GLY A 168 8.83 3.84 -17.08
C GLY A 168 8.97 4.24 -15.60
N CYS A 169 9.94 5.09 -15.27
CA CYS A 169 10.06 5.72 -13.96
C CYS A 169 9.04 6.87 -13.82
N ALA A 170 8.87 7.40 -12.61
CA ALA A 170 8.18 8.68 -12.46
C ALA A 170 8.90 9.77 -13.28
N ASN A 171 8.17 10.74 -13.81
CA ASN A 171 8.80 11.91 -14.44
C ASN A 171 9.08 12.99 -13.38
N ARG A 172 9.79 14.04 -13.77
CA ARG A 172 10.12 15.17 -12.89
C ARG A 172 8.90 15.80 -12.19
N ARG A 173 7.76 15.94 -12.88
CA ARG A 173 6.53 16.49 -12.25
C ARG A 173 6.05 15.61 -11.10
N ALA A 174 5.98 14.30 -11.32
CA ALA A 174 5.60 13.35 -10.28
C ALA A 174 6.61 13.29 -9.12
N PHE A 175 7.91 13.50 -9.40
CA PHE A 175 8.92 13.67 -8.35
C PHE A 175 8.69 14.94 -7.52
N ASP A 176 8.54 16.10 -8.16
CA ASP A 176 8.40 17.39 -7.47
C ASP A 176 7.17 17.36 -6.55
N GLU A 177 6.05 16.80 -7.01
CA GLU A 177 4.83 16.59 -6.23
C GLU A 177 5.01 15.61 -5.05
N THR A 178 5.68 14.47 -5.26
CA THR A 178 5.93 13.51 -4.16
C THR A 178 6.91 14.08 -3.14
N SER A 179 7.93 14.82 -3.59
CA SER A 179 8.89 15.50 -2.71
C SER A 179 8.19 16.55 -1.85
N GLN A 180 7.28 17.34 -2.43
CA GLN A 180 6.44 18.28 -1.68
C GLN A 180 5.56 17.54 -0.65
N PHE A 181 4.89 16.44 -1.04
CA PHE A 181 4.05 15.66 -0.13
C PHE A 181 4.83 15.13 1.08
N LEU A 182 6.01 14.53 0.86
CA LEU A 182 6.88 14.02 1.92
C LEU A 182 7.41 15.15 2.82
N HIS A 183 7.74 16.30 2.22
CA HIS A 183 8.19 17.48 2.96
C HIS A 183 7.10 18.04 3.87
N GLU A 184 5.87 18.20 3.36
CA GLU A 184 4.73 18.63 4.16
C GLU A 184 4.36 17.61 5.25
N ASP A 185 4.60 16.31 5.03
CA ASP A 185 4.35 15.27 6.04
C ASP A 185 5.35 15.31 7.18
N MET A 186 6.65 15.38 6.85
CA MET A 186 7.72 15.60 7.82
C MET A 186 7.48 16.89 8.63
N ALA A 187 7.08 18.00 7.99
CA ALA A 187 6.77 19.26 8.65
C ALA A 187 5.56 19.19 9.61
N ARG A 188 4.66 18.20 9.44
CA ARG A 188 3.56 17.89 10.38
C ARG A 188 3.97 16.95 11.52
N GLY A 189 5.24 16.58 11.63
CA GLY A 189 5.76 15.61 12.59
C GLY A 189 5.83 14.17 12.07
N GLY A 190 5.77 13.98 10.75
CA GLY A 190 6.06 12.71 10.09
C GLY A 190 7.54 12.32 10.14
N ALA A 191 7.87 11.13 9.63
CA ALA A 191 9.24 10.62 9.59
C ALA A 191 10.12 11.40 8.59
N PRO A 192 11.45 11.51 8.82
CA PRO A 192 12.35 12.08 7.84
C PRO A 192 12.44 11.21 6.58
N TYR A 193 12.73 11.83 5.45
CA TYR A 193 12.94 11.16 4.17
C TYR A 193 14.30 11.53 3.59
N ALA A 194 14.86 10.68 2.73
CA ALA A 194 16.10 10.95 2.01
C ALA A 194 15.85 11.17 0.52
N LEU A 195 16.73 11.99 -0.08
CA LEU A 195 16.86 12.17 -1.51
C LEU A 195 18.22 11.63 -1.96
N ILE A 196 18.19 10.73 -2.95
CA ILE A 196 19.36 10.28 -3.68
C ILE A 196 19.27 10.85 -5.10
N MET A 197 20.19 11.74 -5.47
CA MET A 197 20.39 12.17 -6.86
C MET A 197 21.48 11.31 -7.50
N LEU A 198 21.27 10.87 -8.74
CA LEU A 198 22.25 10.09 -9.49
C LEU A 198 22.35 10.53 -10.95
N ASP A 199 23.52 10.33 -11.53
CA ASP A 199 23.86 10.75 -12.89
C ASP A 199 24.74 9.71 -13.57
N VAL A 200 24.46 9.44 -14.85
CA VAL A 200 25.13 8.37 -15.61
C VAL A 200 26.49 8.82 -16.09
N ASP A 201 27.54 8.16 -15.61
CA ASP A 201 28.91 8.58 -15.84
C ASP A 201 29.28 8.55 -17.33
N HIS A 202 29.71 9.71 -17.83
CA HIS A 202 30.11 9.90 -19.23
C HIS A 202 29.01 9.58 -20.25
N PHE A 203 27.72 9.71 -19.91
CA PHE A 203 26.60 9.41 -20.81
C PHE A 203 26.69 10.11 -22.17
N LYS A 204 27.09 11.40 -22.20
CA LYS A 204 27.38 12.09 -23.46
C LYS A 204 28.37 11.33 -24.36
N LYS A 205 29.46 10.77 -23.79
CA LYS A 205 30.44 9.98 -24.55
C LYS A 205 29.81 8.68 -25.08
N VAL A 206 28.86 8.08 -24.36
CA VAL A 206 28.11 6.91 -24.84
C VAL A 206 27.28 7.29 -26.08
N ASN A 207 26.54 8.40 -26.03
CA ASN A 207 25.81 8.91 -27.20
C ASN A 207 26.73 9.26 -28.37
N ASP A 208 27.83 9.98 -28.11
CA ASP A 208 28.79 10.40 -29.14
C ASP A 208 29.53 9.21 -29.79
N THR A 209 29.64 8.06 -29.09
CA THR A 209 30.36 6.86 -29.59
C THR A 209 29.44 5.82 -30.22
N TYR A 210 28.25 5.59 -29.65
CA TYR A 210 27.35 4.49 -30.00
C TYR A 210 25.97 4.95 -30.54
N GLY A 211 25.71 6.25 -30.55
CA GLY A 211 24.46 6.85 -30.99
C GLY A 211 23.36 6.86 -29.93
N HIS A 212 22.38 7.76 -30.11
CA HIS A 212 21.30 7.98 -29.15
C HIS A 212 20.44 6.74 -28.87
N ALA A 213 20.26 5.83 -29.83
CA ALA A 213 19.50 4.60 -29.61
C ALA A 213 20.13 3.68 -28.54
N VAL A 214 21.46 3.68 -28.43
CA VAL A 214 22.19 2.93 -27.40
C VAL A 214 22.16 3.67 -26.06
N GLY A 215 22.24 5.01 -26.07
CA GLY A 215 22.00 5.83 -24.87
C GLY A 215 20.60 5.64 -24.29
N ASP A 216 19.57 5.56 -25.14
CA ASP A 216 18.21 5.24 -24.72
C ASP A 216 18.11 3.88 -24.03
N GLU A 217 18.78 2.83 -24.54
CA GLU A 217 18.75 1.51 -23.89
C GLU A 217 19.55 1.47 -22.57
N VAL A 218 20.60 2.29 -22.45
CA VAL A 218 21.28 2.54 -21.17
C VAL A 218 20.30 3.14 -20.16
N LEU A 219 19.54 4.17 -20.54
CA LEU A 219 18.55 4.80 -19.65
C LEU A 219 17.41 3.84 -19.30
N ARG A 220 16.89 3.05 -20.26
CA ARG A 220 15.90 1.99 -20.00
C ARG A 220 16.41 0.95 -19.01
N THR A 221 17.66 0.51 -19.17
CA THR A 221 18.27 -0.47 -18.28
C THR A 221 18.45 0.10 -16.88
N ILE A 222 18.95 1.33 -16.75
CA ILE A 222 19.12 1.99 -15.45
C ILE A 222 17.77 2.20 -14.76
N GLY A 223 16.76 2.74 -15.44
CA GLY A 223 15.42 2.91 -14.88
C GLY A 223 14.76 1.58 -14.44
N ARG A 224 15.07 0.47 -15.12
CA ARG A 224 14.66 -0.88 -14.72
C ARG A 224 15.42 -1.40 -13.49
N VAL A 225 16.75 -1.19 -13.44
CA VAL A 225 17.58 -1.54 -12.28
C VAL A 225 17.08 -0.80 -11.04
N LEU A 226 16.96 0.52 -11.10
CA LEU A 226 16.53 1.35 -9.98
C LEU A 226 15.16 0.88 -9.43
N ARG A 227 14.14 0.75 -10.30
CA ARG A 227 12.80 0.30 -9.90
C ARG A 227 12.76 -1.11 -9.29
N ASN A 228 13.66 -2.00 -9.69
CA ASN A 228 13.71 -3.37 -9.16
C ASN A 228 14.39 -3.48 -7.78
N HIS A 229 15.23 -2.51 -7.40
CA HIS A 229 16.00 -2.54 -6.14
C HIS A 229 15.34 -1.73 -5.01
N VAL A 230 14.52 -0.73 -5.34
CA VAL A 230 13.78 0.06 -4.32
C VAL A 230 12.52 -0.65 -3.81
N ARG A 231 11.94 -0.13 -2.73
CA ARG A 231 10.65 -0.58 -2.18
C ARG A 231 9.49 0.07 -2.91
N GLY A 232 8.29 -0.51 -2.84
CA GLY A 232 7.07 0.09 -3.43
C GLY A 232 6.59 1.39 -2.77
N THR A 233 7.18 1.77 -1.63
CA THR A 233 7.02 3.07 -0.97
C THR A 233 7.93 4.16 -1.53
N ASP A 234 8.99 3.77 -2.23
CA ASP A 234 10.06 4.65 -2.65
C ASP A 234 9.76 5.13 -4.07
N THR A 235 10.07 6.38 -4.39
CA THR A 235 9.78 6.96 -5.71
C THR A 235 11.06 7.12 -6.51
N VAL A 236 11.23 6.29 -7.54
CA VAL A 236 12.27 6.44 -8.56
C VAL A 236 11.73 7.30 -9.70
N ALA A 237 12.40 8.42 -9.96
CA ALA A 237 12.07 9.34 -11.03
C ALA A 237 13.24 9.58 -11.98
N ARG A 238 12.93 9.82 -13.26
CA ARG A 238 13.86 10.44 -14.19
C ARG A 238 13.71 11.97 -14.07
N TYR A 239 14.70 12.62 -13.48
CA TYR A 239 14.67 14.05 -13.18
C TYR A 239 15.14 14.91 -14.35
N GLY A 240 16.12 14.41 -15.11
CA GLY A 240 16.74 15.09 -16.24
C GLY A 240 17.01 14.16 -17.42
N GLY A 241 17.89 14.59 -18.33
CA GLY A 241 18.24 13.81 -19.53
C GLY A 241 18.94 12.48 -19.19
N GLU A 242 19.98 12.58 -18.37
CA GLU A 242 20.83 11.49 -17.85
C GLU A 242 20.81 11.39 -16.31
N GLU A 243 19.87 12.10 -15.68
CA GLU A 243 19.76 12.26 -14.22
C GLU A 243 18.50 11.56 -13.70
N PHE A 244 18.65 10.79 -12.62
CA PHE A 244 17.53 10.18 -11.89
C PHE A 244 17.57 10.61 -10.43
N ALA A 245 16.41 10.55 -9.77
CA ALA A 245 16.23 10.85 -8.37
C ALA A 245 15.48 9.70 -7.69
N VAL A 246 15.81 9.41 -6.43
CA VAL A 246 15.10 8.46 -5.58
C VAL A 246 14.70 9.13 -4.27
N LEU A 247 13.39 9.17 -4.00
CA LEU A 247 12.84 9.60 -2.71
C LEU A 247 12.56 8.36 -1.85
N ILE A 248 13.10 8.33 -0.64
CA ILE A 248 12.95 7.22 0.30
C ILE A 248 12.34 7.76 1.61
N PRO A 249 11.08 7.44 1.93
CA PRO A 249 10.45 7.82 3.19
C PRO A 249 10.93 6.95 4.36
N ASP A 250 10.81 7.46 5.59
CA ASP A 250 11.09 6.76 6.86
C ASP A 250 12.47 6.06 6.88
N VAL A 251 13.52 6.86 6.71
CA VAL A 251 14.88 6.36 6.51
C VAL A 251 15.92 7.21 7.25
N SER A 252 16.95 6.56 7.78
CA SER A 252 18.15 7.24 8.29
C SER A 252 19.15 7.52 7.17
N ILE A 253 19.99 8.54 7.33
CA ILE A 253 21.04 8.87 6.35
C ILE A 253 21.94 7.66 6.03
N THR A 254 22.28 6.86 7.04
CA THR A 254 23.10 5.65 6.88
C THR A 254 22.41 4.59 6.00
N GLN A 255 21.11 4.36 6.20
CA GLN A 255 20.33 3.44 5.35
C GLN A 255 20.21 3.95 3.91
N ALA A 256 20.01 5.27 3.72
CA ALA A 256 19.97 5.89 2.39
C ALA A 256 21.33 5.79 1.67
N CYS A 257 22.45 5.95 2.38
CA CYS A 257 23.79 5.73 1.84
C CYS A 257 24.03 4.27 1.42
N PHE A 258 23.60 3.29 2.23
CA PHE A 258 23.68 1.87 1.86
C PHE A 258 22.81 1.52 0.65
N MET A 259 21.61 2.10 0.55
CA MET A 259 20.75 1.96 -0.64
C MET A 259 21.44 2.54 -1.88
N ALA A 260 21.99 3.76 -1.80
CA ALA A 260 22.72 4.38 -2.91
C ALA A 260 23.92 3.52 -3.37
N GLU A 261 24.65 2.89 -2.45
CA GLU A 261 25.77 2.01 -2.79
C GLU A 261 25.32 0.70 -3.44
N SER A 262 24.25 0.07 -2.94
CA SER A 262 23.63 -1.10 -3.60
C SER A 262 23.18 -0.76 -5.03
N LEU A 263 22.48 0.38 -5.22
CA LEU A 263 22.07 0.86 -6.54
C LEU A 263 23.27 1.10 -7.47
N ARG A 264 24.35 1.71 -6.97
CA ARG A 264 25.60 1.93 -7.73
C ARG A 264 26.22 0.61 -8.18
N MET A 265 26.37 -0.34 -7.25
CA MET A 265 26.91 -1.66 -7.55
C MET A 265 26.03 -2.45 -8.52
N ALA A 266 24.70 -2.32 -8.42
CA ALA A 266 23.74 -2.96 -9.31
C ALA A 266 23.81 -2.41 -10.74
N ILE A 267 23.97 -1.10 -10.92
CA ILE A 267 24.19 -0.46 -12.23
C ILE A 267 25.54 -0.91 -12.82
N ALA A 268 26.64 -0.82 -12.05
CA ALA A 268 27.97 -1.19 -12.52
C ALA A 268 28.12 -2.70 -12.86
N ALA A 269 27.24 -3.55 -12.32
CA ALA A 269 27.16 -4.97 -12.65
C ALA A 269 26.46 -5.24 -13.99
N GLN A 270 25.62 -4.33 -14.49
CA GLN A 270 24.88 -4.56 -15.74
C GLN A 270 25.80 -4.61 -16.96
N LEU A 271 25.44 -5.51 -17.88
CA LEU A 271 26.03 -5.59 -19.21
C LEU A 271 24.94 -5.27 -20.23
N ILE A 272 25.02 -4.08 -20.83
CA ILE A 272 23.99 -3.56 -21.74
C ILE A 272 24.34 -4.00 -23.15
N ALA A 273 23.55 -4.90 -23.72
CA ALA A 273 23.70 -5.39 -25.08
C ALA A 273 23.17 -4.39 -26.11
N TYR A 274 23.86 -4.29 -27.25
CA TYR A 274 23.45 -3.52 -28.42
C TYR A 274 23.95 -4.21 -29.69
N GLU A 275 23.52 -3.77 -30.88
CA GLU A 275 23.85 -4.47 -32.15
C GLU A 275 25.35 -4.65 -32.41
N GLY A 276 26.20 -3.75 -31.89
CA GLY A 276 27.66 -3.81 -32.01
C GLY A 276 28.39 -4.57 -30.89
N GLY A 277 27.69 -5.12 -29.90
CA GLY A 277 28.29 -5.88 -28.80
C GLY A 277 27.62 -5.62 -27.45
N ALA A 278 28.42 -5.37 -26.42
CA ALA A 278 27.91 -5.01 -25.10
C ALA A 278 28.81 -4.00 -24.40
N LEU A 279 28.22 -3.13 -23.59
CA LEU A 279 28.93 -2.11 -22.83
C LEU A 279 28.55 -2.13 -21.34
N LYS A 280 29.42 -1.57 -20.51
CA LYS A 280 29.14 -1.28 -19.10
C LYS A 280 29.10 0.22 -18.88
N VAL A 281 28.25 0.65 -17.97
CA VAL A 281 28.16 2.04 -17.50
C VAL A 281 28.31 2.06 -15.99
N THR A 282 28.66 3.22 -15.46
CA THR A 282 28.63 3.51 -14.03
C THR A 282 27.77 4.74 -13.79
N ALA A 283 27.45 5.00 -12.54
CA ALA A 283 26.78 6.22 -12.14
C ALA A 283 27.41 6.75 -10.84
N SER A 284 27.41 8.07 -10.69
CA SER A 284 27.76 8.73 -9.44
C SER A 284 26.49 9.12 -8.69
N PHE A 285 26.58 9.16 -7.35
CA PHE A 285 25.43 9.34 -6.47
C PHE A 285 25.71 10.41 -5.41
N GLY A 286 24.71 11.24 -5.13
CA GLY A 286 24.68 12.22 -4.04
C GLY A 286 23.47 11.99 -3.14
N VAL A 287 23.71 11.82 -1.84
CA VAL A 287 22.68 11.51 -0.84
C VAL A 287 22.51 12.66 0.14
N ALA A 288 21.27 13.04 0.45
CA ALA A 288 20.95 13.94 1.55
C ALA A 288 19.70 13.46 2.30
N LEU A 289 19.67 13.69 3.61
CA LEU A 289 18.49 13.48 4.46
C LEU A 289 17.77 14.81 4.66
N ALA A 290 16.44 14.82 4.65
CA ALA A 290 15.63 16.00 4.95
C ALA A 290 15.74 16.38 6.43
N GLY A 291 16.01 17.66 6.71
CA GLY A 291 16.03 18.23 8.05
C GLY A 291 14.67 18.80 8.46
N PRO A 292 14.28 18.75 9.76
CA PRO A 292 12.95 19.18 10.22
C PRO A 292 12.68 20.69 10.09
N GLU A 293 13.71 21.53 9.93
CA GLU A 293 13.59 22.99 9.70
C GLU A 293 14.14 23.41 8.31
N GLU A 294 14.26 22.46 7.39
CA GLU A 294 14.75 22.73 6.04
C GLU A 294 13.62 23.25 5.12
N GLU A 295 13.95 24.03 4.09
CA GLU A 295 13.02 24.29 2.98
C GLU A 295 13.22 23.24 1.87
N ALA A 296 12.16 22.87 1.15
CA ALA A 296 12.18 21.76 0.18
C ALA A 296 13.34 21.82 -0.85
N ASP A 297 13.69 23.03 -1.34
CA ASP A 297 14.78 23.22 -2.30
C ASP A 297 16.17 22.94 -1.72
N GLY A 298 16.36 23.17 -0.41
CA GLY A 298 17.65 22.95 0.27
C GLY A 298 18.09 21.48 0.23
N LEU A 299 17.14 20.54 0.31
CA LEU A 299 17.45 19.11 0.28
C LEU A 299 18.04 18.72 -1.08
N LYS A 300 17.44 19.25 -2.15
CA LYS A 300 17.91 19.06 -3.52
C LYS A 300 19.32 19.63 -3.68
N GLU A 301 19.55 20.89 -3.28
CA GLU A 301 20.86 21.53 -3.38
C GLU A 301 21.98 20.72 -2.67
N ARG A 302 21.69 20.18 -1.48
CA ARG A 302 22.66 19.34 -0.75
C ARG A 302 22.92 17.99 -1.42
N SER A 303 21.89 17.36 -2.00
CA SER A 303 22.06 16.12 -2.77
C SER A 303 22.85 16.34 -4.07
N ASP A 304 22.61 17.46 -4.77
CA ASP A 304 23.36 17.88 -5.96
C ASP A 304 24.82 18.20 -5.63
N ALA A 305 25.08 18.87 -4.49
CA ALA A 305 26.43 19.16 -4.01
C ALA A 305 27.21 17.86 -3.71
N ALA A 306 26.57 16.87 -3.08
CA ALA A 306 27.16 15.56 -2.86
C ALA A 306 27.42 14.82 -4.19
N LEU A 307 26.46 14.83 -5.12
CA LEU A 307 26.62 14.23 -6.45
C LEU A 307 27.79 14.87 -7.22
N TYR A 308 27.93 16.19 -7.15
CA TYR A 308 29.04 16.93 -7.74
C TYR A 308 30.39 16.58 -7.09
N ALA A 309 30.42 16.33 -5.77
CA ALA A 309 31.61 15.82 -5.09
C ALA A 309 32.01 14.42 -5.60
N ALA A 310 31.04 13.51 -5.78
CA ALA A 310 31.28 12.18 -6.37
C ALA A 310 31.80 12.25 -7.82
N LYS A 311 31.25 13.15 -8.66
CA LYS A 311 31.77 13.39 -10.01
C LYS A 311 33.21 13.94 -10.02
N LYS A 312 33.62 14.65 -8.97
CA LYS A 312 34.98 15.21 -8.80
C LYS A 312 36.00 14.23 -8.23
N SER A 313 35.59 13.31 -7.36
CA SER A 313 36.48 12.36 -6.67
C SER A 313 36.91 11.17 -7.52
N GLY A 314 36.30 10.99 -8.71
CA GLY A 314 36.67 9.93 -9.64
C GLY A 314 35.51 9.29 -10.40
N ARG A 315 34.26 9.69 -10.12
CA ARG A 315 33.03 9.03 -10.58
C ARG A 315 32.84 7.64 -9.98
N ASN A 316 31.74 6.95 -10.33
CA ASN A 316 31.41 5.60 -9.87
C ASN A 316 31.53 5.44 -8.33
N CYS A 317 31.05 6.42 -7.57
CA CYS A 317 31.07 6.45 -6.12
C CYS A 317 29.85 7.19 -5.54
N VAL A 318 29.61 6.99 -4.25
CA VAL A 318 28.55 7.65 -3.48
C VAL A 318 29.16 8.66 -2.53
N TYR A 319 28.62 9.88 -2.54
CA TYR A 319 28.87 10.89 -1.52
C TYR A 319 27.55 11.26 -0.84
N TRP A 320 27.64 11.74 0.40
CA TRP A 320 26.50 12.21 1.17
C TRP A 320 26.77 13.57 1.79
N HIS A 321 25.69 14.31 2.11
CA HIS A 321 25.77 15.64 2.71
C HIS A 321 25.30 15.61 4.17
N ASP A 322 26.19 15.98 5.11
CA ASP A 322 25.91 15.96 6.55
C ASP A 322 25.15 17.21 7.08
N GLY A 323 24.86 18.14 6.17
CA GLY A 323 24.27 19.45 6.45
C GLY A 323 25.28 20.60 6.40
N LYS A 324 26.59 20.30 6.37
CA LYS A 324 27.70 21.27 6.31
C LYS A 324 28.72 20.99 5.21
N SER A 325 28.91 19.72 4.85
CA SER A 325 29.97 19.24 3.96
C SER A 325 29.57 17.96 3.22
N CYS A 326 30.26 17.70 2.11
CA CYS A 326 30.11 16.47 1.33
C CYS A 326 31.17 15.44 1.75
N LEU A 327 30.74 14.24 2.14
CA LEU A 327 31.59 13.17 2.65
C LEU A 327 31.43 11.88 1.82
N PRO A 328 32.49 11.09 1.60
CA PRO A 328 32.39 9.76 0.99
C PRO A 328 31.74 8.77 1.96
N ILE A 329 31.11 7.72 1.42
CA ILE A 329 30.53 6.64 2.25
C ILE A 329 31.59 5.79 2.95
N ASP A 330 32.82 5.69 2.42
CA ASP A 330 33.91 4.85 2.97
C ASP A 330 34.31 5.20 4.42
N GLY A 331 33.92 6.40 4.89
CA GLY A 331 34.13 6.84 6.27
C GLY A 331 33.02 6.45 7.25
N MET A 332 31.88 5.94 6.79
CA MET A 332 30.85 5.38 7.68
C MET A 332 31.31 4.03 8.20
N GLN A 333 31.73 3.98 9.46
CA GLN A 333 31.95 2.71 10.15
C GLN A 333 30.66 1.86 10.08
N LEU A 334 30.83 0.58 9.75
CA LEU A 334 29.80 -0.46 9.75
C LEU A 334 29.37 -0.76 11.20
N GLY A 335 28.70 0.21 11.83
CA GLY A 335 28.11 0.06 13.15
C GLY A 335 26.86 -0.82 13.07
N GLU A 336 26.80 -1.83 13.92
CA GLU A 336 25.58 -2.58 14.16
C GLU A 336 24.47 -1.60 14.55
N ALA A 337 23.38 -1.57 13.78
CA ALA A 337 22.24 -0.71 14.06
C ALA A 337 21.43 -1.28 15.23
N THR A 338 21.90 -1.09 16.45
CA THR A 338 21.09 -1.28 17.66
C THR A 338 19.93 -0.30 17.61
N PRO A 339 18.67 -0.74 17.59
CA PRO A 339 17.56 0.17 17.77
C PRO A 339 17.67 0.76 19.18
N SER A 340 17.55 2.08 19.31
CA SER A 340 17.41 2.75 20.59
C SER A 340 16.10 2.34 21.25
N ALA A 341 16.14 1.25 22.02
CA ALA A 341 15.05 0.84 22.87
C ALA A 341 15.05 1.67 24.15
N GLU A 342 13.86 2.12 24.56
CA GLU A 342 13.64 2.81 25.82
C GLU A 342 14.02 1.91 27.00
N GLN A 343 14.43 2.54 28.10
CA GLN A 343 14.83 1.88 29.34
C GLN A 343 13.68 1.00 29.88
N ASN A 344 13.93 -0.30 29.99
CA ASN A 344 13.32 -1.14 31.02
C ASN A 344 14.35 -2.18 31.44
N GLU A 345 14.68 -2.17 32.73
CA GLU A 345 15.47 -3.20 33.38
C GLU A 345 14.57 -4.44 33.57
N ASP A 346 15.07 -5.64 33.25
CA ASP A 346 15.10 -6.76 34.21
C ASP A 346 15.77 -8.02 33.60
N THR A 347 16.73 -8.53 34.38
CA THR A 347 17.56 -9.75 34.34
C THR A 347 17.08 -11.03 33.63
N GLU A 348 18.03 -11.67 32.90
CA GLU A 348 18.50 -13.09 32.95
C GLU A 348 19.00 -13.52 31.53
N SER A 349 20.30 -13.44 31.22
CA SER A 349 21.43 -14.35 31.55
C SER A 349 21.66 -15.51 30.55
N ASP A 350 22.92 -15.63 30.10
CA ASP A 350 23.55 -16.69 29.30
C ASP A 350 23.10 -16.94 27.84
N THR A 351 23.99 -16.55 26.91
CA THR A 351 24.37 -17.39 25.74
C THR A 351 25.79 -17.01 25.29
N PRO A 352 26.65 -17.98 24.90
CA PRO A 352 28.08 -17.73 24.74
C PRO A 352 28.44 -17.05 23.41
N SER A 353 29.48 -16.22 23.43
CA SER A 353 30.04 -15.56 22.25
C SER A 353 30.76 -16.56 21.33
N VAL A 354 30.03 -17.12 20.38
CA VAL A 354 30.64 -17.90 19.28
C VAL A 354 31.23 -16.94 18.26
N ARG A 355 32.56 -16.85 18.20
CA ARG A 355 33.26 -16.34 17.01
C ARG A 355 33.01 -17.33 15.88
N LEU A 356 32.27 -16.92 14.86
CA LEU A 356 32.14 -17.68 13.61
C LEU A 356 33.27 -17.28 12.66
N SER A 357 33.78 -18.27 11.92
CA SER A 357 34.94 -18.18 11.03
C SER A 357 34.57 -17.77 9.61
N ASP A 358 35.52 -17.11 8.94
CA ASP A 358 35.45 -16.66 7.54
C ASP A 358 35.47 -17.86 6.55
N ASP A 359 34.32 -18.48 6.30
CA ASP A 359 34.12 -19.48 5.24
C ASP A 359 32.87 -19.15 4.40
N ASP A 360 33.00 -18.18 3.48
CA ASP A 360 31.92 -17.79 2.57
C ASP A 360 31.65 -18.84 1.48
N VAL A 361 30.43 -19.35 1.46
CA VAL A 361 30.01 -20.47 0.60
C VAL A 361 29.17 -19.97 -0.57
N PRO A 362 29.62 -20.08 -1.85
CA PRO A 362 28.83 -19.60 -2.99
C PRO A 362 27.54 -20.41 -3.20
N ILE A 363 26.45 -19.69 -3.50
CA ILE A 363 25.08 -20.23 -3.62
C ILE A 363 24.59 -19.94 -5.04
N THR A 364 24.13 -20.94 -5.80
CA THR A 364 23.65 -20.73 -7.17
C THR A 364 22.14 -20.92 -7.26
N VAL A 365 21.39 -19.88 -7.64
CA VAL A 365 19.93 -19.97 -7.88
C VAL A 365 19.68 -19.89 -9.38
N ALA A 366 18.96 -20.86 -9.94
CA ALA A 366 18.57 -20.90 -11.37
C ALA A 366 19.72 -20.69 -12.39
N GLY A 367 20.96 -21.01 -12.01
CA GLY A 367 22.16 -20.87 -12.86
C GLY A 367 23.02 -19.63 -12.58
N THR A 368 22.55 -18.69 -11.76
CA THR A 368 23.32 -17.49 -11.34
C THR A 368 24.07 -17.77 -10.05
N SER A 369 25.39 -17.63 -10.05
CA SER A 369 26.21 -17.73 -8.82
C SER A 369 26.04 -16.46 -7.97
N LEU A 370 25.72 -16.65 -6.70
CA LEU A 370 25.43 -15.62 -5.71
C LEU A 370 26.46 -15.70 -4.59
N ASP A 371 26.93 -14.52 -4.21
CA ASP A 371 27.73 -14.24 -3.04
C ASP A 371 26.78 -14.09 -1.82
N PRO A 372 26.92 -14.89 -0.75
CA PRO A 372 25.99 -14.87 0.39
C PRO A 372 25.84 -13.51 1.05
N ASP A 373 26.97 -12.82 1.26
CA ASP A 373 27.02 -11.55 1.99
C ASP A 373 26.48 -10.40 1.15
N ARG A 374 26.63 -10.50 -0.17
CA ARG A 374 26.03 -9.56 -1.13
C ARG A 374 24.52 -9.76 -1.29
N PHE A 375 24.07 -11.02 -1.33
CA PHE A 375 22.66 -11.37 -1.55
C PHE A 375 21.79 -11.15 -0.30
N ASP A 376 22.36 -11.28 0.91
CA ASP A 376 21.69 -10.87 2.15
C ASP A 376 21.37 -9.37 2.10
N ARG A 377 22.38 -8.53 1.80
CA ARG A 377 22.25 -7.07 1.67
C ARG A 377 21.22 -6.62 0.62
N ASP A 378 21.26 -7.17 -0.60
CA ASP A 378 20.45 -6.64 -1.71
C ASP A 378 18.96 -7.06 -1.65
N LEU A 379 18.59 -8.16 -0.97
CA LEU A 379 17.23 -8.71 -1.02
C LEU A 379 16.50 -8.84 0.33
N LEU A 380 17.21 -9.04 1.46
CA LEU A 380 16.56 -9.15 2.78
C LEU A 380 16.48 -7.82 3.54
N TYR A 381 17.44 -6.89 3.35
CA TYR A 381 17.37 -5.54 3.93
C TYR A 381 16.33 -4.64 3.22
N ASN A 382 16.00 -4.95 1.95
CA ASN A 382 15.01 -4.25 1.15
C ASN A 382 13.57 -4.78 1.32
N LEU A 383 13.35 -5.68 2.28
CA LEU A 383 12.00 -6.05 2.72
C LEU A 383 11.55 -5.15 3.88
N PRO A 384 10.30 -4.66 3.86
CA PRO A 384 9.67 -4.04 5.02
C PRO A 384 9.85 -4.87 6.29
N THR A 385 10.19 -4.20 7.38
CA THR A 385 10.40 -4.83 8.69
C THR A 385 9.10 -5.37 9.28
N LYS A 386 9.22 -6.21 10.31
CA LYS A 386 8.07 -6.67 11.12
C LYS A 386 7.26 -5.50 11.67
N THR A 387 7.92 -4.39 12.00
CA THR A 387 7.29 -3.15 12.51
C THR A 387 6.43 -2.49 11.44
N GLU A 388 6.97 -2.29 10.23
CA GLU A 388 6.24 -1.73 9.07
C GLU A 388 5.05 -2.63 8.67
N LEU A 389 5.22 -3.95 8.70
CA LEU A 389 4.14 -4.91 8.48
C LEU A 389 3.03 -4.73 9.53
N CYS A 390 3.38 -4.71 10.81
CA CYS A 390 2.45 -4.52 11.92
C CYS A 390 1.65 -3.21 11.78
N GLN A 391 2.33 -2.10 11.45
CA GLN A 391 1.67 -0.82 11.18
C GLN A 391 0.71 -0.90 10.00
N ASN A 392 1.11 -1.53 8.89
CA ASN A 392 0.26 -1.72 7.71
C ASN A 392 -0.97 -2.60 8.00
N VAL A 393 -0.78 -3.71 8.73
CA VAL A 393 -1.89 -4.57 9.19
C VAL A 393 -2.84 -3.78 10.09
N ARG A 394 -2.34 -3.03 11.06
CA ARG A 394 -3.16 -2.18 11.95
C ARG A 394 -3.96 -1.13 11.16
N ARG A 395 -3.34 -0.46 10.18
CA ARG A 395 -4.02 0.49 9.28
C ARG A 395 -5.15 -0.18 8.50
N ARG A 396 -4.87 -1.33 7.87
CA ARG A 396 -5.87 -2.06 7.07
C ARG A 396 -7.02 -2.64 7.91
N ILE A 397 -6.76 -3.11 9.14
CA ILE A 397 -7.84 -3.52 10.06
C ILE A 397 -8.75 -2.33 10.38
N SER A 398 -8.19 -1.13 10.62
CA SER A 398 -8.98 0.08 10.85
C SER A 398 -9.80 0.53 9.63
N GLU A 399 -9.31 0.31 8.41
CA GLU A 399 -10.08 0.54 7.18
C GLU A 399 -11.23 -0.48 7.05
N TRP A 400 -10.94 -1.77 7.26
CA TRP A 400 -11.93 -2.85 7.22
C TRP A 400 -13.06 -2.65 8.26
N GLN A 401 -12.73 -2.30 9.50
CA GLN A 401 -13.70 -1.97 10.56
C GLN A 401 -14.62 -0.79 10.21
N ARG A 402 -14.25 0.07 9.25
CA ARG A 402 -15.07 1.17 8.73
C ARG A 402 -15.88 0.80 7.48
N GLY A 403 -16.02 -0.50 7.19
CA GLY A 403 -16.70 -1.02 6.00
C GLY A 403 -15.77 -1.20 4.77
N GLY A 404 -14.46 -1.16 4.98
CA GLY A 404 -13.46 -1.39 3.93
C GLY A 404 -13.33 -2.87 3.50
N PRO A 405 -12.48 -3.15 2.50
CA PRO A 405 -12.28 -4.51 1.97
C PRO A 405 -11.62 -5.45 2.99
N THR A 406 -11.98 -6.73 2.95
CA THR A 406 -11.34 -7.79 3.77
C THR A 406 -9.84 -7.88 3.52
N ILE A 407 -9.07 -8.34 4.50
CA ILE A 407 -7.63 -8.58 4.36
C ILE A 407 -7.27 -9.98 4.81
N CYS A 408 -6.21 -10.53 4.20
CA CYS A 408 -5.62 -11.78 4.60
C CYS A 408 -4.12 -11.62 4.83
N VAL A 409 -3.60 -12.15 5.94
CA VAL A 409 -2.17 -12.24 6.20
C VAL A 409 -1.73 -13.68 6.00
N THR A 410 -0.75 -13.88 5.11
CA THR A 410 -0.12 -15.17 4.84
C THR A 410 1.30 -15.17 5.40
N LEU A 411 1.67 -16.19 6.18
CA LEU A 411 3.04 -16.40 6.64
C LEU A 411 3.69 -17.52 5.82
N VAL A 412 4.96 -17.34 5.46
CA VAL A 412 5.80 -18.27 4.69
C VAL A 412 7.09 -18.52 5.46
N GLU A 413 7.43 -19.78 5.70
CA GLU A 413 8.62 -20.19 6.45
C GLU A 413 9.35 -21.34 5.74
N LEU A 414 10.69 -21.32 5.76
CA LEU A 414 11.51 -22.39 5.23
C LEU A 414 11.38 -23.67 6.07
N ALA A 415 10.97 -24.77 5.42
CA ALA A 415 10.92 -26.08 6.06
C ALA A 415 12.34 -26.66 6.26
N ASN A 416 12.48 -27.56 7.23
CA ASN A 416 13.76 -28.18 7.60
C ASN A 416 14.88 -27.20 8.00
N ARG A 417 14.56 -25.95 8.40
CA ARG A 417 15.54 -24.90 8.77
C ARG A 417 16.72 -25.42 9.59
N GLU A 418 16.45 -26.10 10.71
CA GLU A 418 17.48 -26.61 11.62
C GLU A 418 18.46 -27.57 10.93
N LYS A 419 17.99 -28.40 9.98
CA LYS A 419 18.87 -29.31 9.22
C LYS A 419 19.75 -28.56 8.23
N ILE A 420 19.26 -27.45 7.68
CA ILE A 420 20.01 -26.59 6.76
C ILE A 420 21.05 -25.79 7.56
N GLU A 421 20.64 -25.21 8.69
CA GLU A 421 21.49 -24.43 9.59
C GLU A 421 22.63 -25.27 10.18
N ASN A 422 22.32 -26.48 10.66
CA ASN A 422 23.33 -27.41 11.18
C ASN A 422 24.29 -27.97 10.11
N ARG A 423 23.94 -27.90 8.82
CA ARG A 423 24.74 -28.47 7.71
C ARG A 423 25.51 -27.42 6.90
N TYR A 424 24.97 -26.21 6.79
CA TYR A 424 25.47 -25.13 5.92
C TYR A 424 25.58 -23.76 6.62
N GLY A 425 25.26 -23.69 7.93
CA GLY A 425 25.35 -22.45 8.72
C GLY A 425 24.17 -21.49 8.55
N ALA A 426 24.14 -20.46 9.40
CA ALA A 426 23.07 -19.46 9.42
C ALA A 426 23.04 -18.56 8.16
N SER A 427 24.20 -18.31 7.52
CA SER A 427 24.28 -17.54 6.27
C SER A 427 23.56 -18.25 5.11
N ALA A 428 23.63 -19.58 5.03
CA ALA A 428 22.87 -20.35 4.06
C ALA A 428 21.35 -20.19 4.24
N VAL A 429 20.86 -20.22 5.49
CA VAL A 429 19.43 -20.01 5.80
C VAL A 429 18.96 -18.62 5.35
N ARG A 430 19.75 -17.57 5.61
CA ARG A 430 19.47 -16.19 5.16
C ARG A 430 19.40 -16.11 3.62
N ALA A 431 20.41 -16.61 2.91
CA ALA A 431 20.42 -16.57 1.46
C ALA A 431 19.27 -17.37 0.81
N LEU A 432 18.90 -18.53 1.38
CA LEU A 432 17.71 -19.28 0.95
C LEU A 432 16.40 -18.49 1.19
N LEU A 433 16.32 -17.73 2.28
CA LEU A 433 15.16 -16.88 2.57
C LEU A 433 15.07 -15.71 1.58
N GLY A 434 16.21 -15.10 1.21
CA GLY A 434 16.28 -14.09 0.15
C GLY A 434 15.88 -14.64 -1.22
N ALA A 435 16.29 -15.87 -1.55
CA ALA A 435 15.92 -16.53 -2.79
C ALA A 435 14.41 -16.82 -2.82
N ALA A 436 13.86 -17.31 -1.71
CA ALA A 436 12.43 -17.51 -1.55
C ALA A 436 11.65 -16.18 -1.64
N ALA A 437 12.15 -15.10 -1.04
CA ALA A 437 11.53 -13.78 -1.10
C ALA A 437 11.44 -13.24 -2.53
N ASN A 438 12.47 -13.43 -3.37
CA ASN A 438 12.44 -13.03 -4.78
C ASN A 438 11.37 -13.81 -5.57
N VAL A 439 11.32 -15.15 -5.42
CA VAL A 439 10.31 -15.99 -6.07
C VAL A 439 8.89 -15.62 -5.60
N VAL A 440 8.69 -15.36 -4.30
CA VAL A 440 7.42 -14.88 -3.76
C VAL A 440 7.06 -13.52 -4.36
N ARG A 441 7.99 -12.56 -4.42
CA ARG A 441 7.77 -11.21 -4.99
C ARG A 441 7.33 -11.28 -6.47
N GLN A 442 7.85 -12.23 -7.24
CA GLN A 442 7.45 -12.48 -8.63
C GLN A 442 6.11 -13.24 -8.77
N THR A 443 5.60 -13.83 -7.68
CA THR A 443 4.40 -14.69 -7.68
C THR A 443 3.16 -14.01 -7.08
N ILE A 444 3.33 -12.97 -6.26
CA ILE A 444 2.22 -12.17 -5.70
C ILE A 444 1.76 -11.08 -6.67
N ARG A 445 0.63 -10.41 -6.38
CA ARG A 445 0.13 -9.29 -7.20
C ARG A 445 0.75 -7.97 -6.75
N ASP A 446 0.73 -6.95 -7.62
CA ASP A 446 1.25 -5.61 -7.31
C ASP A 446 0.62 -4.94 -6.07
N MET A 447 -0.61 -5.35 -5.70
CA MET A 447 -1.30 -4.88 -4.49
C MET A 447 -0.95 -5.65 -3.20
N ASP A 448 -0.31 -6.81 -3.31
CA ASP A 448 0.07 -7.65 -2.17
C ASP A 448 1.45 -7.22 -1.66
N SER A 449 1.60 -6.94 -0.36
CA SER A 449 2.88 -6.50 0.20
C SER A 449 3.62 -7.62 0.94
N LEU A 450 4.85 -7.90 0.49
CA LEU A 450 5.79 -8.83 1.11
C LEU A 450 6.65 -8.10 2.15
N ALA A 451 6.82 -8.70 3.33
CA ALA A 451 7.61 -8.18 4.44
C ALA A 451 8.36 -9.31 5.17
N ARG A 452 9.37 -8.96 5.98
CA ARG A 452 10.09 -9.91 6.84
C ARG A 452 9.41 -9.99 8.22
N TYR A 453 8.94 -11.18 8.61
CA TYR A 453 8.17 -11.39 9.84
C TYR A 453 9.02 -11.84 11.03
N THR A 454 9.98 -12.74 10.77
CA THR A 454 11.07 -13.12 11.69
C THR A 454 12.38 -13.17 10.90
N PRO A 455 13.55 -13.36 11.52
CA PRO A 455 14.80 -13.58 10.79
C PRO A 455 14.78 -14.77 9.81
N THR A 456 13.77 -15.65 9.91
CA THR A 456 13.65 -16.93 9.18
C THR A 456 12.31 -17.10 8.46
N SER A 457 11.43 -16.09 8.46
CA SER A 457 10.09 -16.16 7.86
C SER A 457 9.65 -14.84 7.24
N LEU A 458 8.80 -14.95 6.22
CA LEU A 458 8.20 -13.86 5.47
C LEU A 458 6.70 -13.76 5.79
N ALA A 459 6.15 -12.56 5.67
CA ALA A 459 4.72 -12.33 5.68
C ALA A 459 4.28 -11.63 4.38
N ILE A 460 3.09 -11.98 3.92
CA ILE A 460 2.42 -11.34 2.78
C ILE A 460 1.10 -10.80 3.30
N LEU A 461 0.91 -9.49 3.21
CA LEU A 461 -0.39 -8.86 3.44
C LEU A 461 -1.12 -8.75 2.10
N MET A 462 -2.23 -9.48 1.98
CA MET A 462 -3.07 -9.55 0.79
C MET A 462 -4.36 -8.76 1.02
N PRO A 463 -4.48 -7.51 0.53
CA PRO A 463 -5.72 -6.75 0.62
C PRO A 463 -6.80 -7.34 -0.31
N ASN A 464 -8.07 -7.09 0.01
CA ASN A 464 -9.24 -7.54 -0.74
C ASN A 464 -9.21 -9.05 -1.10
N THR A 465 -8.80 -9.88 -0.15
CA THR A 465 -8.53 -11.31 -0.40
C THR A 465 -9.13 -12.15 0.73
N ARG A 466 -10.01 -13.09 0.38
CA ARG A 466 -10.58 -14.02 1.35
C ARG A 466 -9.67 -15.23 1.55
N GLN A 467 -9.85 -15.97 2.65
CA GLN A 467 -9.04 -17.15 2.95
C GLN A 467 -9.05 -18.20 1.83
N LYS A 468 -10.18 -18.34 1.11
CA LYS A 468 -10.29 -19.26 -0.04
C LYS A 468 -9.42 -18.83 -1.22
N ASP A 469 -9.34 -17.52 -1.49
CA ASP A 469 -8.57 -16.97 -2.60
C ASP A 469 -7.07 -16.99 -2.27
N ALA A 470 -6.72 -16.69 -1.02
CA ALA A 470 -5.37 -16.82 -0.49
C ALA A 470 -4.81 -18.24 -0.67
N ALA A 471 -5.63 -19.29 -0.52
CA ALA A 471 -5.19 -20.68 -0.72
C ALA A 471 -4.67 -20.96 -2.13
N PHE A 472 -5.25 -20.36 -3.18
CA PHE A 472 -4.74 -20.48 -4.55
C PHE A 472 -3.40 -19.76 -4.73
N ILE A 473 -3.24 -18.57 -4.12
CA ILE A 473 -1.97 -17.82 -4.14
C ILE A 473 -0.89 -18.59 -3.38
N MET A 474 -1.21 -19.16 -2.21
CA MET A 474 -0.31 -20.01 -1.42
C MET A 474 0.16 -21.23 -2.21
N GLU A 475 -0.72 -21.92 -2.94
CA GLU A 475 -0.34 -23.08 -3.73
C GLU A 475 0.52 -22.69 -4.93
N ARG A 476 0.24 -21.55 -5.58
CA ARG A 476 1.09 -20.99 -6.64
C ARG A 476 2.49 -20.66 -6.13
N ILE A 477 2.60 -20.04 -4.95
CA ILE A 477 3.88 -19.75 -4.28
C ILE A 477 4.62 -21.06 -3.94
N ARG A 478 3.92 -22.04 -3.33
CA ARG A 478 4.50 -23.35 -2.98
C ARG A 478 5.09 -24.04 -4.21
N LYS A 479 4.35 -24.07 -5.31
CA LYS A 479 4.80 -24.66 -6.57
C LYS A 479 6.00 -23.93 -7.16
N ALA A 480 5.96 -22.60 -7.26
CA ALA A 480 7.07 -21.80 -7.78
C ALA A 480 8.38 -21.99 -6.97
N LEU A 481 8.28 -22.09 -5.65
CA LEU A 481 9.42 -22.36 -4.77
C LEU A 481 9.95 -23.79 -4.94
N GLN A 482 9.08 -24.80 -5.08
CA GLN A 482 9.49 -26.19 -5.34
C GLN A 482 10.15 -26.40 -6.71
N GLU A 483 9.74 -25.62 -7.72
CA GLU A 483 10.30 -25.64 -9.08
C GLU A 483 11.62 -24.85 -9.18
N THR A 484 11.96 -24.04 -8.18
CA THR A 484 13.22 -23.27 -8.12
C THR A 484 14.39 -24.16 -7.71
N GLU A 485 15.31 -24.44 -8.63
CA GLU A 485 16.57 -25.14 -8.32
C GLU A 485 17.57 -24.19 -7.65
N VAL A 486 17.87 -24.45 -6.37
CA VAL A 486 18.94 -23.79 -5.63
C VAL A 486 20.09 -24.76 -5.41
N ARG A 487 21.33 -24.29 -5.51
CA ARG A 487 22.53 -25.06 -5.22
C ARG A 487 23.33 -24.41 -4.10
N LEU A 488 23.68 -25.18 -3.07
CA LEU A 488 24.66 -24.81 -2.05
C LEU A 488 25.79 -25.82 -2.08
N GLN A 489 27.04 -25.37 -2.09
CA GLN A 489 28.23 -26.23 -2.18
C GLN A 489 28.19 -27.23 -3.37
N GLY A 490 27.46 -26.90 -4.43
CA GLY A 490 27.23 -27.78 -5.59
C GLY A 490 26.11 -28.83 -5.41
N GLU A 491 25.60 -29.06 -4.19
CA GLU A 491 24.43 -29.91 -3.97
C GLU A 491 23.14 -29.18 -4.38
N ARG A 492 22.23 -29.88 -5.07
CA ARG A 492 20.90 -29.35 -5.42
C ARG A 492 19.95 -29.49 -4.23
N LEU A 493 19.42 -28.36 -3.77
CA LEU A 493 18.40 -28.27 -2.74
C LEU A 493 17.08 -27.79 -3.36
N ARG A 494 15.97 -28.40 -2.93
CA ARG A 494 14.61 -27.91 -3.21
C ARG A 494 14.13 -27.08 -2.04
N LEU A 495 13.51 -25.94 -2.32
CA LEU A 495 12.89 -25.11 -1.29
C LEU A 495 11.55 -25.73 -0.85
N GLU A 496 11.56 -26.49 0.25
CA GLU A 496 10.35 -26.85 0.98
C GLU A 496 9.93 -25.66 1.87
N VAL A 497 8.65 -25.30 1.89
CA VAL A 497 8.12 -24.21 2.72
C VAL A 497 6.80 -24.58 3.41
N HIS A 498 6.66 -24.14 4.66
CA HIS A 498 5.37 -24.07 5.35
C HIS A 498 4.69 -22.74 5.01
N ILE A 499 3.40 -22.79 4.67
CA ILE A 499 2.63 -21.60 4.32
C ILE A 499 1.25 -21.74 4.95
N ALA A 500 0.80 -20.68 5.64
CA ALA A 500 -0.52 -20.58 6.23
C ALA A 500 -1.07 -19.16 6.14
N ALA A 501 -2.40 -19.03 6.08
CA ALA A 501 -3.08 -17.75 5.93
C ALA A 501 -4.22 -17.57 6.94
N ALA A 502 -4.42 -16.33 7.39
CA ALA A 502 -5.55 -15.89 8.21
C ALA A 502 -6.22 -14.68 7.59
N GLU A 503 -7.52 -14.81 7.27
CA GLU A 503 -8.40 -13.69 6.94
C GLU A 503 -8.85 -12.97 8.23
N VAL A 504 -9.08 -11.65 8.16
CA VAL A 504 -9.59 -10.84 9.28
C VAL A 504 -11.03 -11.20 9.65
N THR A 505 -11.36 -11.15 10.94
CA THR A 505 -12.67 -11.48 11.51
C THR A 505 -13.14 -10.42 12.51
N ASP A 506 -14.44 -10.38 12.81
CA ASP A 506 -15.03 -9.44 13.76
C ASP A 506 -14.36 -9.52 15.15
N GLY A 507 -13.97 -8.35 15.68
CA GLY A 507 -13.25 -8.26 16.96
C GLY A 507 -11.75 -8.56 16.90
N ASP A 508 -11.18 -8.78 15.72
CA ASP A 508 -9.72 -8.85 15.55
C ASP A 508 -9.04 -7.51 15.80
N ASP A 509 -7.88 -7.61 16.43
CA ASP A 509 -6.82 -6.62 16.35
C ASP A 509 -5.61 -7.24 15.60
N MET A 510 -4.59 -6.42 15.39
CA MET A 510 -3.34 -6.81 14.72
C MET A 510 -2.66 -8.03 15.37
N GLN A 511 -2.69 -8.15 16.71
CA GLN A 511 -2.06 -9.27 17.40
C GLN A 511 -2.85 -10.56 17.19
N LYS A 512 -4.18 -10.54 17.37
CA LYS A 512 -5.06 -11.71 17.14
C LYS A 512 -4.93 -12.26 15.73
N LEU A 513 -4.93 -11.40 14.71
CA LEU A 513 -4.80 -11.81 13.31
C LEU A 513 -3.45 -12.50 13.03
N LEU A 514 -2.35 -11.93 13.55
CA LEU A 514 -0.99 -12.49 13.39
C LEU A 514 -0.78 -13.77 14.22
N SER A 515 -1.35 -13.85 15.42
CA SER A 515 -1.34 -15.07 16.24
C SER A 515 -2.09 -16.20 15.54
N ARG A 516 -3.29 -15.96 15.02
CA ARG A 516 -4.06 -16.96 14.25
C ARG A 516 -3.35 -17.42 12.97
N ALA A 517 -2.62 -16.52 12.30
CA ALA A 517 -1.77 -16.88 11.17
C ALA A 517 -0.59 -17.79 11.60
N SER A 518 0.00 -17.51 12.78
CA SER A 518 1.12 -18.27 13.35
C SER A 518 0.70 -19.65 13.88
N GLU A 519 -0.49 -19.76 14.49
CA GLU A 519 -1.10 -21.02 14.93
C GLU A 519 -1.33 -21.95 13.73
N ARG A 520 -1.96 -21.43 12.66
CA ARG A 520 -2.15 -22.18 11.40
C ARG A 520 -0.84 -22.56 10.71
N LEU A 521 0.21 -21.75 10.88
CA LEU A 521 1.55 -22.11 10.40
C LEU A 521 2.12 -23.28 11.22
N ALA A 522 1.92 -23.31 12.53
CA ALA A 522 2.31 -24.43 13.38
C ALA A 522 1.54 -25.73 13.04
N GLU A 523 0.25 -25.64 12.74
CA GLU A 523 -0.54 -26.77 12.18
C GLU A 523 0.06 -27.26 10.85
N SER A 524 0.45 -26.35 9.95
CA SER A 524 1.12 -26.65 8.68
C SER A 524 2.48 -27.34 8.85
N ARG A 525 3.21 -27.07 9.94
CA ARG A 525 4.42 -27.83 10.31
C ARG A 525 4.09 -29.27 10.72
N GLN A 526 3.03 -29.47 11.51
CA GLN A 526 2.65 -30.80 12.00
C GLN A 526 2.09 -31.71 10.90
N GLY A 527 1.29 -31.17 9.97
CA GLY A 527 0.69 -31.96 8.86
C GLY A 527 1.73 -32.63 7.95
N LEU A 528 2.88 -32.00 7.73
CA LEU A 528 4.00 -32.57 6.96
C LEU A 528 4.80 -33.63 7.74
N ALA A 529 4.81 -33.57 9.07
CA ALA A 529 5.45 -34.61 9.88
C ALA A 529 4.67 -35.94 9.82
N VAL A 530 3.33 -35.87 9.80
CA VAL A 530 2.46 -37.05 9.69
C VAL A 530 2.61 -37.74 8.33
N SER A 531 2.79 -36.99 7.23
CA SER A 531 2.94 -37.58 5.89
C SER A 531 4.27 -38.32 5.66
N ARG A 532 5.30 -38.06 6.47
CA ARG A 532 6.59 -38.81 6.45
C ARG A 532 6.63 -39.99 7.43
N GLY A 533 5.55 -40.28 8.15
CA GLY A 533 5.44 -41.41 9.07
C GLY A 533 4.88 -42.71 8.47
N ALA A 534 4.49 -42.71 7.19
CA ALA A 534 3.78 -43.82 6.53
C ALA A 534 4.58 -44.47 5.39
N SER A 535 5.80 -44.91 5.68
CA SER A 535 6.46 -45.98 4.91
C SER A 535 7.31 -46.85 5.83
N ALA A 536 6.75 -48.00 6.22
CA ALA A 536 7.45 -49.18 6.74
C ALA A 536 7.11 -50.36 5.81
#